data_AF-A0A0S2SBN9-F1
#
_entry.id   AF-A0A0S2SBN9-F1
#
_cell.length_a   1.000
_cell.length_b   1.000
_cell.length_c   1.000
_cell.angle_alpha   90.00
_cell.angle_beta   90.00
_cell.angle_gamma   90.00
#
_symmetry.space_group_name_H-M   'P 1'
#
loop_
_entity.id
_entity.type
_entity.pdbx_description
1 polymer ?
#
loop_
_entity_poly.entity_id
_entity_poly.type
_entity_poly.pdbx_seq_one_letter_code
_entity_poly.pdbx_strand_id
1 'polypeptide(L)'
;MLKISPEAVQIRHAMQIILNTVERRNAFIRRIINVNDQAIQHLLHLMKDEYLRYEQLSNEAFMAMYAMNPVEALSVYFLESVDVHMYWEWCDAGGTGEQAMQYKHEDPHMTLIQAIERVEEEMYART
;
A
#
# COMPACT_ATOMS: atom_id res chain seq x y z
N MET A 1 -11.44 16.92 -17.27
CA MET A 1 -10.73 15.82 -16.57
C MET A 1 -9.38 15.65 -17.23
N LEU A 2 -8.27 15.93 -16.53
CA LEU A 2 -6.93 15.66 -17.04
C LEU A 2 -6.80 14.14 -17.23
N LYS A 3 -6.52 13.67 -18.45
CA LYS A 3 -6.21 12.26 -18.71
C LYS A 3 -4.81 11.99 -18.16
N ILE A 4 -4.74 11.50 -16.92
CA ILE A 4 -3.49 11.05 -16.30
C ILE A 4 -3.16 9.68 -16.88
N SER A 5 -1.94 9.47 -17.38
CA SER A 5 -1.53 8.16 -17.90
C SER A 5 -1.38 7.14 -16.77
N PRO A 6 -1.54 5.84 -17.03
CA PRO A 6 -1.27 4.79 -16.05
C PRO A 6 0.14 4.88 -15.46
N GLU A 7 1.16 5.22 -16.25
CA GLU A 7 2.53 5.39 -15.74
C GLU A 7 2.60 6.53 -14.71
N ALA A 8 1.91 7.65 -14.97
CA ALA A 8 1.89 8.78 -14.06
C ALA A 8 1.20 8.44 -12.72
N VAL A 9 0.20 7.55 -12.72
CA VAL A 9 -0.43 7.03 -11.50
C VAL A 9 0.56 6.15 -10.72
N GLN A 10 1.27 5.25 -11.41
CA GLN A 10 2.25 4.35 -10.78
C GLN A 10 3.41 5.12 -10.15
N ILE A 11 3.92 6.14 -10.84
CA ILE A 11 4.98 7.02 -10.32
C ILE A 11 4.50 7.75 -9.07
N ARG A 12 3.29 8.32 -9.09
CA ARG A 12 2.71 9.00 -7.93
C ARG A 12 2.60 8.07 -6.73
N HIS A 13 2.10 6.85 -6.93
CA HIS A 13 1.96 5.85 -5.87
C HIS A 13 3.33 5.47 -5.27
N ALA A 14 4.33 5.21 -6.13
CA ALA A 14 5.69 4.94 -5.69
C ALA A 14 6.28 6.12 -4.89
N MET A 15 6.05 7.35 -5.33
CA MET A 15 6.47 8.55 -4.60
C MET A 15 5.79 8.64 -3.23
N GLN A 16 4.49 8.37 -3.13
CA GLN A 16 3.77 8.39 -1.86
C GLN A 16 4.36 7.37 -0.87
N ILE A 17 4.66 6.14 -1.33
CA ILE A 17 5.28 5.09 -0.50
C ILE A 17 6.66 5.51 0.02
N ILE A 18 7.49 6.04 -0.87
CA ILE A 18 8.92 6.28 -0.61
C ILE A 18 9.13 7.60 0.14
N LEU A 19 8.30 8.61 -0.11
CA LEU A 19 8.48 9.94 0.48
C LEU A 19 7.76 10.13 1.81
N ASN A 20 7.02 9.11 2.30
CA ASN A 20 6.20 9.23 3.51
C ASN A 20 7.01 9.32 4.81
N THR A 21 8.20 8.71 4.90
CA THR A 21 9.03 8.72 6.12
C THR A 21 10.40 9.37 5.89
N VAL A 22 11.06 9.83 6.95
CA VAL A 22 12.42 10.38 6.86
C VAL A 22 13.40 9.29 6.40
N GLU A 23 13.22 8.07 6.89
CA GLU A 23 14.07 6.91 6.64
C GLU A 23 14.04 6.52 5.16
N ARG A 24 12.84 6.41 4.58
CA ARG A 24 12.65 6.03 3.16
C ARG A 24 13.10 7.13 2.22
N ARG A 25 12.84 8.41 2.55
CA ARG A 25 13.41 9.56 1.81
C ARG A 25 14.93 9.52 1.80
N ASN A 26 15.54 9.30 2.96
CA ASN A 26 17.00 9.21 3.06
C ASN A 26 17.56 8.00 2.30
N ALA A 27 16.87 6.86 2.32
CA ALA A 27 17.24 5.69 1.52
C ALA A 27 17.17 5.99 0.02
N PHE A 28 16.13 6.69 -0.44
CA PHE A 28 15.97 7.13 -1.82
C PHE A 28 17.12 8.04 -2.25
N ILE A 29 17.37 9.13 -1.51
CA ILE A 29 18.46 10.09 -1.81
C ILE A 29 19.81 9.40 -1.89
N ARG A 30 20.12 8.46 -0.97
CA ARG A 30 21.39 7.72 -0.97
C ARG A 30 21.57 6.79 -2.18
N ARG A 31 20.47 6.33 -2.78
CA ARG A 31 20.48 5.39 -3.91
C ARG A 31 20.40 6.09 -5.28
N ILE A 32 20.21 7.41 -5.31
CA ILE A 32 20.25 8.18 -6.56
C ILE A 32 21.70 8.22 -7.07
N ILE A 33 21.94 7.53 -8.18
CA ILE A 33 23.21 7.59 -8.93
C ILE A 33 23.07 8.55 -10.12
N ASN A 34 21.89 8.62 -10.72
CA ASN A 34 21.60 9.46 -11.88
C ASN A 34 20.22 10.12 -11.69
N VAL A 35 20.15 11.42 -11.99
CA VAL A 35 18.98 12.28 -11.74
C VAL A 35 18.03 12.41 -12.94
N ASN A 36 18.29 11.71 -14.05
CA ASN A 36 17.36 11.72 -15.18
C ASN A 36 16.04 10.99 -14.86
N ASP A 37 14.97 11.41 -15.55
CA ASP A 37 13.60 10.94 -15.30
C ASP A 37 13.47 9.42 -15.32
N GLN A 38 14.04 8.75 -16.32
CA GLN A 38 13.93 7.29 -16.45
C GLN A 38 14.62 6.56 -15.30
N ALA A 39 15.81 7.03 -14.89
CA ALA A 39 16.54 6.45 -13.77
C ALA A 39 15.80 6.66 -12.44
N ILE A 40 15.23 7.86 -12.23
CA ILE A 40 14.42 8.16 -11.04
C ILE A 40 13.17 7.29 -11.00
N GLN A 41 12.44 7.17 -12.11
CA GLN A 41 11.26 6.32 -12.21
C GLN A 41 11.59 4.86 -11.92
N HIS A 42 12.68 4.34 -12.49
CA HIS A 42 13.12 2.97 -12.24
C HIS A 42 13.47 2.76 -10.76
N LEU A 43 14.21 3.69 -10.14
CA LEU A 43 14.57 3.61 -8.72
C LEU A 43 13.32 3.64 -7.81
N LEU A 44 12.34 4.49 -8.12
CA LEU A 44 11.07 4.54 -7.39
C LEU A 44 10.32 3.21 -7.47
N HIS A 45 10.26 2.57 -8.65
CA HIS A 45 9.61 1.26 -8.78
C HIS A 45 10.35 0.18 -8.01
N LEU A 46 11.67 0.13 -8.13
CA LEU A 46 12.50 -0.86 -7.44
C LEU A 46 12.36 -0.75 -5.91
N MET A 47 12.43 0.47 -5.38
CA MET A 47 12.26 0.69 -3.94
C MET A 47 10.84 0.38 -3.46
N LYS A 48 9.81 0.73 -4.26
CA LYS A 48 8.43 0.37 -3.95
C LYS A 48 8.27 -1.15 -3.82
N ASP A 49 8.81 -1.90 -4.77
CA ASP A 49 8.75 -3.37 -4.77
C ASP A 49 9.48 -3.97 -3.57
N GLU A 50 10.64 -3.43 -3.21
CA GLU A 50 11.37 -3.85 -2.00
C GLU A 50 10.53 -3.61 -0.73
N TYR A 51 9.95 -2.42 -0.58
CA TYR A 51 9.13 -2.09 0.60
C TYR A 51 7.90 -2.99 0.71
N LEU A 52 7.20 -3.19 -0.41
CA LEU A 52 6.00 -4.02 -0.43
C LEU A 52 6.29 -5.48 -0.11
N ARG A 53 7.47 -6.01 -0.47
CA ARG A 53 7.82 -7.43 -0.28
C ARG A 53 8.53 -7.74 1.03
N TYR A 54 9.39 -6.85 1.50
CA TYR A 54 10.35 -7.17 2.57
C TYR A 54 10.24 -6.27 3.79
N GLU A 55 9.60 -5.10 3.69
CA GLU A 55 9.50 -4.14 4.79
C GLU A 55 8.05 -3.90 5.25
N GLN A 56 7.16 -4.87 5.04
CA GLN A 56 5.87 -4.88 5.70
C GLN A 56 6.04 -5.04 7.22
N LEU A 57 5.13 -4.44 7.98
CA LEU A 57 5.01 -4.71 9.42
C LEU A 57 4.84 -6.21 9.63
N SER A 58 5.37 -6.74 10.74
CA SER A 58 5.02 -8.10 11.13
C SER A 58 3.52 -8.20 11.39
N ASN A 59 2.93 -9.37 11.13
CA ASN A 59 1.51 -9.64 11.38
C ASN A 59 1.09 -9.25 12.81
N GLU A 60 1.93 -9.52 13.80
CA GLU A 60 1.68 -9.19 15.21
C GLU A 60 1.65 -7.67 15.44
N ALA A 61 2.63 -6.94 14.89
CA ALA A 61 2.71 -5.49 15.00
C ALA A 61 1.55 -4.81 14.26
N PHE A 62 1.19 -5.34 13.08
CA PHE A 62 0.03 -4.90 12.34
C PHE A 62 -1.26 -5.08 13.14
N MET A 63 -1.52 -6.27 13.68
CA MET A 63 -2.74 -6.52 14.46
C MET A 63 -2.82 -5.68 15.73
N ALA A 64 -1.69 -5.48 16.42
CA ALA A 64 -1.62 -4.58 17.57
C ALA A 64 -1.94 -3.13 17.19
N MET A 65 -1.44 -2.66 16.04
CA MET A 65 -1.75 -1.33 15.52
C MET A 65 -3.21 -1.25 15.07
N TYR A 66 -3.72 -2.28 14.40
CA TYR A 66 -5.08 -2.34 13.86
C TYR A 66 -6.13 -2.24 14.97
N ALA A 67 -5.88 -2.89 16.12
CA ALA A 67 -6.75 -2.79 17.30
C ALA A 67 -6.82 -1.38 17.90
N MET A 68 -5.77 -0.57 17.75
CA MET A 68 -5.68 0.78 18.32
C MET A 68 -6.09 1.88 17.34
N ASN A 69 -5.67 1.76 16.08
CA ASN A 69 -5.92 2.69 15.00
C ASN A 69 -5.88 1.94 13.65
N PRO A 70 -7.03 1.43 13.17
CA PRO A 70 -7.08 0.62 11.96
C PRO A 70 -6.78 1.42 10.69
N VAL A 71 -7.06 2.73 10.66
CA VAL A 71 -6.72 3.61 9.52
C VAL A 71 -5.20 3.71 9.36
N GLU A 72 -4.49 3.95 10.47
CA GLU A 72 -3.02 4.01 10.45
C GLU A 72 -2.43 2.63 10.13
N ALA A 73 -2.98 1.57 10.72
CA ALA A 73 -2.52 0.21 10.46
C ALA A 73 -2.63 -0.15 8.98
N LEU A 74 -3.79 0.07 8.36
CA LEU A 74 -3.98 -0.17 6.93
C LEU A 74 -3.08 0.72 6.08
N SER A 75 -2.91 2.00 6.45
CA SER A 75 -2.00 2.91 5.74
C SER A 75 -0.57 2.40 5.71
N VAL A 76 -0.05 1.98 6.87
CA VAL A 76 1.32 1.47 6.98
C VAL A 76 1.45 0.09 6.33
N TYR A 77 0.43 -0.76 6.45
CA TYR A 77 0.49 -2.15 5.96
C TYR A 77 0.38 -2.26 4.44
N PHE A 78 -0.54 -1.50 3.84
CA PHE A 78 -0.68 -1.42 2.39
C PHE A 78 0.33 -0.47 1.75
N LEU A 79 0.98 0.37 2.57
CA LEU A 79 1.81 1.49 2.13
C LEU A 79 0.99 2.50 1.30
N GLU A 80 -0.26 2.72 1.67
CA GLU A 80 -1.18 3.61 0.97
C GLU A 80 -1.66 4.71 1.90
N SER A 81 -2.10 5.84 1.34
CA SER A 81 -2.73 6.89 2.13
C SER A 81 -4.18 6.51 2.38
N VAL A 82 -4.43 5.71 3.42
CA VAL A 82 -5.78 5.30 3.80
C VAL A 82 -6.40 6.39 4.65
N ASP A 83 -7.59 6.84 4.27
CA ASP A 83 -8.38 7.77 5.05
C ASP A 83 -9.54 7.05 5.74
N VAL A 84 -10.27 7.80 6.57
CA VAL A 84 -11.41 7.27 7.32
C VAL A 84 -12.49 6.74 6.37
N HIS A 85 -12.70 7.34 5.20
CA HIS A 85 -13.73 6.90 4.27
C HIS A 85 -13.39 5.55 3.64
N MET A 86 -12.16 5.36 3.17
CA MET A 86 -11.68 4.06 2.68
C MET A 86 -11.73 2.98 3.76
N TYR A 87 -11.45 3.34 5.02
CA TYR A 87 -11.61 2.39 6.13
C TYR A 87 -13.08 1.99 6.34
N TRP A 88 -14.03 2.91 6.21
CA TRP A 88 -15.46 2.56 6.28
C TRP A 88 -15.86 1.61 5.15
N GLU A 89 -15.41 1.85 3.92
CA GLU A 89 -15.67 0.94 2.79
C GLU A 89 -15.13 -0.47 3.06
N TRP A 90 -13.91 -0.56 3.60
CA TRP A 90 -13.33 -1.82 4.05
C TRP A 90 -14.18 -2.54 5.09
N CYS A 91 -14.69 -1.83 6.09
CA CYS A 91 -15.56 -2.41 7.11
C CYS A 91 -16.94 -2.80 6.57
N ASP A 92 -17.53 -1.99 5.70
CA ASP A 92 -18.85 -2.25 5.11
C ASP A 92 -18.81 -3.46 4.17
N ALA A 93 -17.70 -3.67 3.48
CA ALA A 93 -17.41 -4.90 2.74
C ALA A 93 -17.23 -6.13 3.64
N GLY A 94 -17.12 -5.96 4.97
CA GLY A 94 -16.89 -7.06 5.93
C GLY A 94 -15.42 -7.39 6.17
N GLY A 95 -14.51 -6.51 5.75
CA GLY A 95 -13.07 -6.73 5.84
C GLY A 95 -12.50 -6.71 7.26
N THR A 96 -11.57 -7.63 7.54
CA THR A 96 -10.88 -7.77 8.85
C THR A 96 -9.37 -7.63 8.77
N GLY A 97 -8.70 -7.33 9.88
CA GLY A 97 -7.23 -7.32 9.92
C GLY A 97 -6.61 -8.64 9.43
N GLU A 98 -7.24 -9.78 9.76
CA GLU A 98 -6.82 -11.10 9.31
C GLU A 98 -6.90 -11.26 7.79
N GLN A 99 -7.97 -10.77 7.15
CA GLN A 99 -8.09 -10.78 5.69
C GLN A 99 -7.05 -9.88 5.03
N ALA A 100 -6.81 -8.69 5.57
CA ALA A 100 -5.76 -7.80 5.09
C ALA A 100 -4.38 -8.49 5.13
N MET A 101 -4.05 -9.21 6.21
CA MET A 101 -2.81 -9.99 6.30
C MET A 101 -2.76 -11.12 5.28
N GLN A 102 -3.84 -11.89 5.15
CA GLN A 102 -3.93 -12.99 4.19
C GLN A 102 -3.70 -12.48 2.76
N TYR A 103 -4.40 -11.43 2.36
CA TYR A 103 -4.31 -10.90 1.01
C TYR A 103 -2.93 -10.34 0.68
N LYS A 104 -2.27 -9.65 1.63
CA LYS A 104 -0.89 -9.19 1.44
C LYS A 104 0.13 -10.33 1.40
N HIS A 105 -0.15 -11.45 2.07
CA HIS A 105 0.67 -12.65 1.98
C HIS A 105 0.56 -13.33 0.61
N GLU A 106 -0.65 -13.41 0.07
CA GLU A 106 -0.93 -13.97 -1.26
C GLU A 106 -0.38 -13.07 -2.38
N ASP A 107 -0.59 -11.76 -2.26
CA ASP A 107 -0.09 -10.75 -3.19
C ASP A 107 0.43 -9.50 -2.44
N PRO A 108 1.75 -9.36 -2.29
CA PRO A 108 2.37 -8.18 -1.67
C PRO A 108 2.06 -6.86 -2.39
N HIS A 109 1.64 -6.92 -3.65
CA HIS A 109 1.30 -5.74 -4.47
C HIS A 109 -0.18 -5.37 -4.42
N MET A 110 -1.01 -6.18 -3.75
CA MET A 110 -2.44 -5.87 -3.60
C MET A 110 -2.63 -4.55 -2.88
N THR A 111 -3.47 -3.69 -3.48
CA THR A 111 -3.92 -2.41 -2.90
C THR A 111 -5.12 -2.63 -1.98
N LEU A 112 -5.42 -1.65 -1.13
CA LEU A 112 -6.59 -1.72 -0.25
C LEU A 112 -7.90 -1.77 -1.07
N ILE A 113 -7.98 -1.05 -2.20
CA ILE A 113 -9.16 -1.08 -3.07
C ILE A 113 -9.38 -2.49 -3.63
N GLN A 114 -8.32 -3.15 -4.13
CA GLN A 114 -8.41 -4.52 -4.61
C GLN A 114 -8.78 -5.50 -3.49
N ALA A 115 -8.30 -5.24 -2.27
CA ALA A 115 -8.69 -6.02 -1.11
C ALA A 115 -10.20 -5.85 -0.81
N ILE A 116 -10.73 -4.62 -0.84
CA ILE A 116 -12.16 -4.34 -0.66
C ILE A 116 -12.99 -5.10 -1.70
N GLU A 117 -12.68 -4.91 -2.99
CA GLU A 117 -13.36 -5.57 -4.11
C GLU A 117 -13.38 -7.10 -3.93
N ARG A 118 -12.25 -7.67 -3.49
CA ARG A 118 -12.14 -9.10 -3.23
C ARG A 118 -13.02 -9.57 -2.07
N VAL A 119 -13.10 -8.82 -0.97
CA VAL A 119 -13.99 -9.21 0.15
C VAL A 119 -15.44 -9.20 -0.33
N GLU A 120 -15.85 -8.18 -1.08
CA GLU A 120 -17.20 -8.08 -1.64
C GLU A 120 -17.52 -9.29 -2.53
N GLU A 121 -16.62 -9.64 -3.46
CA GLU A 121 -16.76 -10.82 -4.31
C GLU A 121 -16.89 -12.12 -3.50
N GLU A 122 -16.04 -12.30 -2.48
CA GLU A 122 -16.07 -13.45 -1.59
C GLU A 122 -17.35 -13.52 -0.74
N MET A 123 -17.94 -12.38 -0.38
CA MET A 123 -19.24 -12.33 0.31
C MET A 123 -20.39 -12.72 -0.62
N TYR A 124 -20.44 -12.17 -1.83
CA TYR A 124 -21.48 -12.50 -2.82
C TYR A 124 -21.44 -13.98 -3.23
N ALA A 125 -20.25 -14.59 -3.29
CA ALA A 125 -20.12 -16.02 -3.60
C ALA A 125 -20.65 -16.96 -2.51
N ARG A 126 -20.87 -16.46 -1.28
CA ARG A 126 -21.34 -17.24 -0.12
C ARG A 126 -22.86 -17.13 0.13
N THR A 127 -23.54 -16.23 -0.56
CA THR A 127 -25.00 -16.00 -0.51
C THR A 127 -25.71 -16.63 -1.69
#